data_AF-A0A354RE99-F1
#
_entry.id   AF-A0A354RE99-F1
#
_cell.length_a   1.000
_cell.length_b   1.000
_cell.length_c   1.000
_cell.angle_alpha   90.00
_cell.angle_beta   90.00
_cell.angle_gamma   90.00
#
_symmetry.space_group_name_H-M   'P 1'
#
loop_
_entity.id
_entity.type
_entity.pdbx_description
1 polymer ?
#
loop_
_entity_poly.entity_id
_entity_poly.type
_entity_poly.pdbx_seq_one_letter_code
_entity_poly.pdbx_strand_id
1 'polypeptide(L)'
;MTGSDFGGGPDEKILSASRIIIVRGGGLGDFLLTLPVVFEALSRYEEVVLFTKSGYRELLTGDLKKVRVLDLDGEWDKLRSLAKESELITFWKDSAWLKESEGYNLRKLHTLEPRPTSEPHVTKAMFERLDWRISSETLRAPWLGDRWKPGNDTRWIHPGSGNPEKNAPFALFERRA
;
A
#
# COMPACT_ATOMS: atom_id res chain seq x y z
N MET A 1 -21.15 -53.84 -25.29
CA MET A 1 -21.96 -53.62 -24.09
C MET A 1 -21.04 -53.10 -23.01
N THR A 2 -21.37 -51.91 -22.48
CA THR A 2 -21.00 -51.32 -21.16
C THR A 2 -19.54 -51.40 -20.71
N GLY A 3 -18.80 -50.32 -20.45
CA GLY A 3 -19.10 -48.91 -20.23
C GLY A 3 -17.82 -48.22 -19.73
N SER A 4 -17.85 -46.89 -19.81
CA SER A 4 -16.89 -45.89 -19.34
C SER A 4 -16.22 -46.16 -17.99
N ASP A 5 -15.00 -45.66 -17.80
CA ASP A 5 -14.81 -44.61 -16.80
C ASP A 5 -13.60 -43.70 -17.08
N PHE A 6 -13.91 -42.41 -17.06
CA PHE A 6 -13.01 -41.28 -17.09
C PHE A 6 -12.33 -41.17 -15.72
N GLY A 7 -11.01 -41.22 -15.71
CA GLY A 7 -10.20 -40.88 -14.54
C GLY A 7 -9.30 -39.69 -14.88
N GLY A 8 -9.92 -38.53 -15.12
CA GLY A 8 -9.20 -37.27 -15.05
C GLY A 8 -8.62 -37.18 -13.64
N GLY A 9 -7.31 -37.39 -13.53
CA GLY A 9 -6.57 -37.13 -12.30
C GLY A 9 -6.90 -35.71 -11.84
N PRO A 10 -6.94 -35.48 -10.51
CA PRO A 10 -7.40 -34.22 -9.96
C PRO A 10 -6.64 -33.11 -10.66
N ASP A 11 -7.40 -32.16 -11.21
CA ASP A 11 -6.89 -30.84 -11.53
C ASP A 11 -5.94 -30.47 -10.39
N GLU A 12 -4.64 -30.50 -10.65
CA GLU A 12 -3.72 -29.70 -9.89
C GLU A 12 -4.31 -28.31 -10.03
N LYS A 13 -5.04 -27.89 -9.00
CA LYS A 13 -5.28 -26.48 -8.75
C LYS A 13 -3.87 -25.91 -8.74
N ILE A 14 -3.48 -25.34 -9.88
CA ILE A 14 -2.50 -24.29 -9.92
C ILE A 14 -3.12 -23.27 -8.96
N LEU A 15 -2.71 -23.34 -7.69
CA LEU A 15 -2.85 -22.25 -6.77
C LEU A 15 -2.04 -21.16 -7.45
N SER A 16 -2.70 -20.35 -8.29
CA SER A 16 -2.02 -19.26 -8.94
C SER A 16 -1.46 -18.42 -7.81
N ALA A 17 -0.13 -18.27 -7.81
CA ALA A 17 0.61 -17.54 -6.82
C ALA A 17 -0.15 -16.26 -6.47
N SER A 18 -0.67 -16.17 -5.25
CA SER A 18 -1.64 -15.12 -4.94
C SER A 18 -0.94 -13.77 -4.96
N ARG A 19 -1.20 -12.96 -6.00
CA ARG A 19 -0.68 -11.59 -6.12
C ARG A 19 -1.66 -10.58 -5.56
N ILE A 20 -1.12 -9.60 -4.83
CA ILE A 20 -1.80 -8.34 -4.55
C ILE A 20 -1.01 -7.16 -5.11
N ILE A 21 -1.74 -6.23 -5.69
CA ILE A 21 -1.21 -4.97 -6.20
C ILE A 21 -1.77 -3.84 -5.35
N ILE A 22 -0.93 -2.90 -4.94
CA ILE A 22 -1.30 -1.74 -4.15
C ILE A 22 -0.93 -0.50 -4.96
N VAL A 23 -1.93 0.33 -5.29
CA VAL A 23 -1.72 1.60 -6.00
C VAL A 23 -1.83 2.72 -4.99
N ARG A 24 -0.68 3.35 -4.66
CA ARG A 24 -0.59 4.46 -3.71
C ARG A 24 0.12 5.67 -4.32
N GLY A 25 -0.68 6.56 -4.90
CA GLY A 25 -0.29 7.95 -5.16
C GLY A 25 -0.34 8.82 -3.90
N GLY A 26 -0.14 10.13 -4.09
CA GLY A 26 -0.24 11.13 -3.02
C GLY A 26 1.10 11.60 -2.43
N GLY A 27 1.02 12.24 -1.25
CA GLY A 27 2.18 12.79 -0.54
C GLY A 27 2.93 11.74 0.29
N LEU A 28 4.01 12.17 0.96
CA LEU A 28 4.80 11.29 1.82
C LEU A 28 3.95 10.69 2.95
N GLY A 29 3.15 11.51 3.64
CA GLY A 29 2.27 11.03 4.72
C GLY A 29 1.27 9.98 4.22
N ASP A 30 0.75 10.16 3.01
CA ASP A 30 -0.15 9.20 2.38
C ASP A 30 0.55 7.84 2.20
N PHE A 31 1.78 7.84 1.70
CA PHE A 31 2.60 6.64 1.55
C PHE A 31 2.91 5.96 2.90
N LEU A 32 3.36 6.73 3.90
CA LEU A 32 3.74 6.20 5.21
C LEU A 32 2.57 5.48 5.90
N LEU A 33 1.37 6.05 5.82
CA LEU A 33 0.17 5.45 6.42
C LEU A 33 -0.27 4.13 5.75
N THR A 34 0.29 3.82 4.57
CA THR A 34 0.00 2.59 3.83
C THR A 34 0.97 1.45 4.17
N LEU A 35 2.14 1.74 4.75
CA LEU A 35 3.16 0.74 5.08
C LEU A 35 2.65 -0.43 5.94
N PRO A 36 1.78 -0.23 6.96
CA PRO A 36 1.22 -1.35 7.71
C PRO A 36 0.46 -2.36 6.85
N VAL A 37 -0.31 -1.87 5.86
CA VAL A 37 -1.06 -2.72 4.92
C VAL A 37 -0.09 -3.45 3.98
N VAL A 38 0.94 -2.76 3.49
CA VAL A 38 1.97 -3.37 2.63
C VAL A 38 2.71 -4.48 3.37
N PHE A 39 3.06 -4.25 4.64
CA PHE A 39 3.74 -5.24 5.46
C PHE A 39 2.86 -6.47 5.71
N GLU A 40 1.61 -6.26 6.13
CA GLU A 40 0.68 -7.36 6.36
C GLU A 40 0.42 -8.17 5.08
N ALA A 41 0.40 -7.52 3.92
CA ALA A 41 0.26 -8.18 2.63
C ALA A 41 1.39 -9.20 2.36
N LEU A 42 2.62 -8.94 2.81
CA LEU A 42 3.76 -9.86 2.63
C LEU A 42 3.56 -11.20 3.36
N SER A 43 2.68 -11.26 4.35
CA SER A 43 2.34 -12.50 5.07
C SER A 43 1.15 -13.26 4.45
N ARG A 44 0.42 -12.63 3.53
CA ARG A 44 -0.87 -13.12 2.98
C ARG A 44 -0.79 -13.48 1.51
N TYR A 45 0.15 -12.90 0.79
CA TYR A 45 0.28 -13.00 -0.65
C TYR A 45 1.70 -13.44 -1.02
N GLU A 46 1.81 -14.25 -2.07
CA GLU A 46 3.10 -14.70 -2.59
C GLU A 46 3.86 -13.58 -3.30
N GLU A 47 3.13 -12.67 -3.96
CA GLU A 47 3.71 -11.48 -4.58
C GLU A 47 2.94 -10.22 -4.16
N VAL A 48 3.69 -9.25 -3.62
CA VAL A 48 3.18 -7.91 -3.30
C VAL A 48 3.83 -6.92 -4.25
N VAL A 49 3.01 -6.27 -5.07
CA VAL A 49 3.43 -5.21 -5.99
C VAL A 49 2.91 -3.86 -5.49
N LEU A 50 3.79 -2.86 -5.38
CA LEU A 50 3.44 -1.51 -4.96
C LEU A 50 3.73 -0.52 -6.08
N PHE A 51 2.68 0.07 -6.63
CA PHE A 51 2.77 1.23 -7.51
C PHE A 51 2.77 2.50 -6.66
N THR A 52 3.87 3.24 -6.69
CA THR A 52 4.02 4.49 -5.93
C THR A 52 5.07 5.40 -6.58
N LYS A 53 5.26 6.62 -6.07
CA LYS A 53 6.30 7.51 -6.58
C LYS A 53 7.69 6.91 -6.35
N SER A 54 8.53 6.91 -7.38
CA SER A 54 9.91 6.41 -7.34
C SER A 54 10.70 6.83 -6.09
N GLY A 55 10.60 8.09 -5.67
CA GLY A 55 11.30 8.63 -4.49
C GLY A 55 10.92 7.99 -3.15
N TYR A 56 9.79 7.29 -3.05
CA TYR A 56 9.40 6.61 -1.80
C TYR A 56 9.99 5.21 -1.66
N ARG A 57 10.57 4.64 -2.73
CA ARG A 57 11.18 3.31 -2.70
C ARG A 57 12.23 3.15 -1.61
N GLU A 58 13.03 4.18 -1.37
CA GLU A 58 14.11 4.16 -0.38
C GLU A 58 13.61 4.09 1.08
N LEU A 59 12.34 4.41 1.30
CA LEU A 59 11.70 4.34 2.61
C LEU A 59 11.28 2.92 3.00
N LEU A 60 11.28 1.98 2.04
CA LEU A 60 11.02 0.58 2.32
C LEU A 60 12.26 -0.06 2.98
N THR A 61 12.11 -0.49 4.23
CA THR A 61 13.18 -1.05 5.04
C THR A 61 12.80 -2.44 5.57
N GLY A 62 13.79 -3.22 6.02
CA GLY A 62 13.55 -4.58 6.54
C GLY A 62 12.83 -5.46 5.51
N ASP A 63 11.78 -6.16 5.97
CA ASP A 63 10.97 -7.04 5.12
C ASP A 63 10.22 -6.31 4.00
N LEU A 64 9.95 -5.01 4.14
CA LEU A 64 9.31 -4.24 3.07
C LEU A 64 10.17 -4.17 1.80
N LYS A 65 11.47 -4.46 1.86
CA LYS A 65 12.32 -4.59 0.67
C LYS A 65 11.96 -5.77 -0.23
N LYS A 66 11.16 -6.73 0.27
CA LYS A 66 10.63 -7.85 -0.51
C LYS A 66 9.53 -7.42 -1.49
N VAL A 67 8.93 -6.24 -1.28
CA VAL A 67 7.88 -5.69 -2.13
C VAL A 67 8.46 -5.31 -3.48
N ARG A 68 7.80 -5.73 -4.56
CA ARG A 68 8.11 -5.27 -5.90
C ARG A 68 7.55 -3.87 -6.11
N VAL A 69 8.42 -2.86 -6.15
CA VAL A 69 8.02 -1.47 -6.38
C VAL A 69 8.09 -1.12 -7.86
N LEU A 70 7.00 -0.54 -8.37
CA LEU A 70 6.90 0.03 -9.72
C LEU A 70 6.59 1.52 -9.61
N ASP A 71 7.20 2.32 -10.48
CA ASP A 71 6.96 3.75 -10.52
C ASP A 71 5.57 4.04 -11.06
N LEU A 72 4.78 4.77 -10.26
CA LEU A 72 3.40 5.08 -10.59
C LEU A 72 3.30 5.93 -11.87
N ASP A 73 4.25 6.83 -12.09
CA ASP A 73 4.23 7.77 -13.21
C ASP A 73 4.91 7.18 -14.46
N GLY A 74 5.98 6.39 -14.28
CA GLY A 74 6.77 5.83 -15.37
C GLY A 74 6.41 4.41 -15.82
N GLU A 75 5.71 3.62 -15.02
CA GLU A 75 5.47 2.18 -15.28
C GLU A 75 3.99 1.79 -15.23
N TRP A 76 3.07 2.77 -15.28
CA TRP A 76 1.62 2.57 -15.19
C TRP A 76 1.06 1.59 -16.22
N ASP A 77 1.64 1.57 -17.42
CA ASP A 77 1.29 0.67 -18.51
C ASP A 77 1.37 -0.81 -18.12
N LYS A 78 2.23 -1.15 -17.15
CA LYS A 78 2.39 -2.52 -16.63
C LYS A 78 1.25 -2.96 -15.72
N LEU A 79 0.43 -2.04 -15.21
CA LEU A 79 -0.60 -2.38 -14.24
C LEU A 79 -1.60 -3.39 -14.81
N ARG A 80 -2.11 -3.14 -16.01
CA ARG A 80 -3.12 -4.00 -16.64
C ARG A 80 -2.64 -5.45 -16.81
N SER A 81 -1.39 -5.64 -17.20
CA SER A 81 -0.84 -6.99 -17.40
C SER A 81 -0.60 -7.71 -16.08
N LEU A 82 -0.22 -6.99 -15.03
CA LEU A 82 -0.01 -7.55 -13.69
C LEU A 82 -1.32 -7.85 -12.96
N ALA A 83 -2.36 -7.04 -13.19
CA ALA A 83 -3.62 -7.04 -12.47
C ALA A 83 -4.49 -8.28 -12.73
N LYS A 84 -4.35 -8.93 -13.89
CA LYS A 84 -5.14 -10.11 -14.24
C LYS A 84 -5.07 -11.15 -13.12
N GLU A 85 -6.24 -11.62 -12.67
CA GLU A 85 -6.41 -12.64 -11.61
C GLU A 85 -5.76 -12.28 -10.26
N SER A 86 -5.39 -11.01 -10.07
CA SER A 86 -4.80 -10.48 -8.84
C SER A 86 -5.83 -9.74 -8.00
N GLU A 87 -5.48 -9.45 -6.76
CA GLU A 87 -6.22 -8.44 -5.97
C GLU A 87 -5.59 -7.06 -6.15
N LEU A 88 -6.41 -6.02 -6.12
CA LEU A 88 -5.96 -4.64 -6.26
C LEU A 88 -6.48 -3.81 -5.08
N ILE A 89 -5.58 -3.13 -4.38
CA ILE A 89 -5.89 -2.09 -3.43
C ILE A 89 -5.66 -0.74 -4.11
N THR A 90 -6.66 0.14 -4.06
CA THR A 90 -6.56 1.51 -4.55
C THR A 90 -7.16 2.49 -3.55
N PHE A 91 -6.67 3.72 -3.58
CA PHE A 91 -7.17 4.85 -2.79
C PHE A 91 -7.88 5.89 -3.66
N TRP A 92 -7.94 5.66 -4.97
CA TRP A 92 -8.64 6.51 -5.91
C TRP A 92 -10.10 6.07 -6.02
N LYS A 93 -10.98 7.07 -6.00
CA LYS A 93 -12.43 6.91 -6.01
C LYS A 93 -13.10 7.55 -7.21
N ASP A 94 -12.31 8.13 -8.12
CA ASP A 94 -12.88 8.72 -9.32
C ASP A 94 -13.52 7.63 -10.19
N SER A 95 -14.64 7.96 -10.80
CA SER A 95 -15.44 7.00 -11.55
C SER A 95 -14.74 6.49 -12.81
N ALA A 96 -13.85 7.30 -13.40
CA ALA A 96 -13.09 6.92 -14.58
C ALA A 96 -12.12 5.78 -14.26
N TRP A 97 -11.36 5.91 -13.17
CA TRP A 97 -10.47 4.87 -12.65
C TRP A 97 -11.22 3.58 -12.30
N LEU A 98 -12.33 3.68 -11.57
CA LEU A 98 -13.10 2.50 -11.18
C LEU A 98 -13.58 1.73 -12.43
N LYS A 99 -14.13 2.44 -13.42
CA LYS A 99 -14.54 1.85 -14.70
C LYS A 99 -13.37 1.26 -15.49
N GLU A 100 -12.20 1.89 -15.46
CA GLU A 100 -11.00 1.33 -16.09
C GLU A 100 -10.60 0.00 -15.45
N SER A 101 -10.61 -0.05 -14.11
CA SER A 101 -10.19 -1.20 -13.32
C SER A 101 -11.12 -2.42 -13.46
N GLU A 102 -12.40 -2.22 -13.80
CA GLU A 102 -13.32 -3.29 -14.17
C GLU A 102 -12.79 -4.10 -15.38
N GLY A 103 -12.09 -3.43 -16.30
CA GLY A 103 -11.48 -4.04 -17.47
C GLY A 103 -10.18 -4.80 -17.20
N TYR A 104 -9.71 -4.91 -15.95
CA TYR A 104 -8.44 -5.57 -15.61
C TYR A 104 -8.59 -7.05 -15.24
N ASN A 105 -9.82 -7.58 -15.16
CA ASN A 105 -10.09 -8.96 -14.76
C ASN A 105 -9.47 -9.32 -13.40
N LEU A 106 -9.70 -8.46 -12.41
CA LEU A 106 -9.24 -8.62 -11.03
C LEU A 106 -10.02 -9.74 -10.34
N ARG A 107 -9.36 -10.47 -9.43
CA ARG A 107 -10.06 -11.35 -8.47
C ARG A 107 -10.87 -10.52 -7.48
N LYS A 108 -10.33 -9.39 -7.03
CA LYS A 108 -11.00 -8.46 -6.11
C LYS A 108 -10.41 -7.06 -6.23
N LEU A 109 -11.29 -6.06 -6.22
CA LEU A 109 -10.93 -4.65 -6.07
C LEU A 109 -11.28 -4.18 -4.66
N HIS A 110 -10.31 -3.58 -3.98
CA HIS A 110 -10.47 -2.96 -2.67
C HIS A 110 -10.23 -1.46 -2.78
N THR A 111 -11.29 -0.68 -2.64
CA THR A 111 -11.20 0.78 -2.57
C THR A 111 -11.14 1.21 -1.10
N LEU A 112 -9.99 1.76 -0.70
CA LEU A 112 -9.75 2.27 0.65
C LEU A 112 -9.96 3.78 0.70
N GLU A 113 -10.35 4.29 1.88
CA GLU A 113 -10.44 5.73 2.12
C GLU A 113 -9.03 6.30 2.38
N PRO A 114 -8.49 7.17 1.50
CA PRO A 114 -7.18 7.78 1.72
C PRO A 114 -7.10 8.66 2.96
N ARG A 115 -8.20 9.32 3.35
CA ARG A 115 -8.23 10.32 4.43
C ARG A 115 -9.53 10.23 5.21
N PRO A 116 -9.72 9.19 6.06
CA PRO A 116 -10.88 9.11 6.91
C PRO A 116 -10.88 10.30 7.87
N THR A 117 -12.03 10.94 8.03
CA THR A 117 -12.21 12.12 8.88
C THR A 117 -12.79 11.78 10.26
N SER A 118 -13.16 10.52 10.47
CA SER A 118 -13.70 9.99 11.72
C SER A 118 -12.84 8.85 12.24
N GLU A 119 -13.01 8.51 13.52
CA GLU A 119 -12.54 7.25 14.07
C GLU A 119 -13.04 6.05 13.24
N PRO A 120 -12.30 4.93 13.21
CA PRO A 120 -11.01 4.69 13.88
C PRO A 120 -9.82 5.32 13.13
N HIS A 121 -8.64 5.34 13.76
CA HIS A 121 -7.38 5.68 13.10
C HIS A 121 -7.25 5.00 11.72
N VAL A 122 -6.74 5.74 10.72
CA VAL A 122 -6.74 5.34 9.30
C VAL A 122 -6.23 3.92 9.05
N THR A 123 -5.14 3.51 9.70
CA THR A 123 -4.61 2.15 9.57
C THR A 123 -5.62 1.09 10.01
N LYS A 124 -6.33 1.32 11.11
CA LYS A 124 -7.37 0.41 11.59
C LYS A 124 -8.55 0.36 10.62
N ALA A 125 -8.99 1.51 10.12
CA ALA A 125 -10.04 1.58 9.10
C ALA A 125 -9.68 0.80 7.82
N MET A 126 -8.42 0.88 7.37
CA MET A 126 -7.94 0.12 6.22
C MET A 126 -8.01 -1.39 6.46
N PHE A 127 -7.55 -1.87 7.63
CA PHE A 127 -7.59 -3.29 7.96
C PHE A 127 -9.02 -3.83 8.10
N GLU A 128 -9.91 -3.07 8.75
CA GLU A 128 -11.33 -3.42 8.83
C GLU A 128 -11.97 -3.50 7.43
N ARG A 129 -11.65 -2.56 6.55
CA ARG A 129 -12.17 -2.54 5.17
C ARG A 129 -11.70 -3.74 4.34
N LEU A 130 -10.47 -4.21 4.59
CA LEU A 130 -9.88 -5.38 3.94
C LEU A 130 -10.30 -6.71 4.57
N ASP A 131 -11.01 -6.67 5.70
CA ASP A 131 -11.27 -7.83 6.57
C ASP A 131 -9.96 -8.52 7.02
N TRP A 132 -8.96 -7.69 7.36
CA TRP A 132 -7.66 -8.14 7.82
C TRP A 132 -7.54 -7.93 9.33
N ARG A 133 -6.89 -8.87 10.00
CA ARG A 133 -6.48 -8.71 11.40
C ARG A 133 -5.15 -7.99 11.43
N ILE A 134 -5.04 -6.96 12.26
CA ILE A 134 -3.76 -6.30 12.51
C ILE A 134 -2.92 -7.23 13.36
N SER A 135 -1.81 -7.72 12.82
CA SER A 135 -0.87 -8.54 13.60
C SER A 135 -0.20 -7.71 14.70
N SER A 136 0.21 -8.38 15.78
CA SER A 136 0.93 -7.70 16.87
C SER A 136 2.28 -7.13 16.42
N GLU A 137 2.87 -7.72 15.38
CA GLU A 137 4.11 -7.26 14.75
C GLU A 137 3.90 -5.93 14.03
N THR A 138 2.84 -5.83 13.23
CA THR A 138 2.42 -4.58 12.56
C THR A 138 2.27 -3.42 13.56
N LEU A 139 1.79 -3.67 14.78
CA LEU A 139 1.65 -2.61 15.80
C LEU A 139 2.95 -2.22 16.50
N ARG A 140 3.97 -3.08 16.48
CA ARG A 140 5.25 -2.85 17.16
C ARG A 140 6.36 -2.40 16.21
N ALA A 141 6.15 -2.53 14.90
CA ALA A 141 7.14 -2.20 13.89
C ALA A 141 7.35 -0.68 13.76
N PRO A 142 8.58 -0.16 13.98
CA PRO A 142 8.92 1.20 13.60
C PRO A 142 9.13 1.24 12.08
N TRP A 143 8.12 1.66 11.31
CA TRP A 143 8.10 1.55 9.84
C TRP A 143 9.25 2.25 9.11
N LEU A 144 9.78 3.33 9.68
CA LEU A 144 10.95 4.05 9.16
C LEU A 144 12.28 3.60 9.79
N GLY A 145 12.20 2.64 10.71
CA GLY A 145 13.26 2.29 11.65
C GLY A 145 13.56 3.41 12.65
N ASP A 146 14.47 3.14 13.56
CA ASP A 146 15.14 4.20 14.31
C ASP A 146 16.32 4.71 13.48
N ARG A 147 16.14 5.89 12.88
CA ARG A 147 17.19 6.61 12.14
C ARG A 147 17.74 7.78 12.94
N TRP A 148 17.30 7.95 14.19
CA TRP A 148 17.80 8.99 15.05
C TRP A 148 19.27 8.74 15.38
N LYS A 149 20.10 9.74 15.13
CA LYS A 149 21.50 9.75 15.54
C LYS A 149 21.65 10.88 16.54
N PRO A 150 21.97 10.61 17.83
CA PRO A 150 22.03 11.63 18.88
C PRO A 150 22.95 12.82 18.60
N GLY A 151 23.89 12.71 17.65
CA GLY A 151 24.78 13.79 17.21
C GLY A 151 24.40 14.44 15.87
N ASN A 152 23.18 14.22 15.36
CA ASN A 152 22.72 14.85 14.14
C ASN A 152 21.98 16.16 14.45
N ASP A 153 22.56 17.29 14.05
CA ASP A 153 21.93 18.61 14.18
C ASP A 153 20.77 18.83 13.19
N THR A 154 20.59 17.91 12.24
CA THR A 154 19.54 17.99 11.21
C THR A 154 18.16 17.76 11.83
N ARG A 155 17.41 18.85 12.04
CA ARG A 155 15.99 18.78 12.41
C ARG A 155 15.14 18.58 11.16
N TRP A 156 14.33 17.53 11.15
CA TRP A 156 13.33 17.34 10.11
C TRP A 156 12.16 18.28 10.40
N ILE A 157 12.06 19.36 9.62
CA ILE A 157 10.87 20.21 9.57
C ILE A 157 10.01 19.64 8.45
N HIS A 158 8.95 18.90 8.80
CA HIS A 158 7.92 18.56 7.83
C HIS A 158 6.97 19.77 7.76
N PRO A 159 7.00 20.59 6.69
CA PRO A 159 5.98 21.62 6.53
C PRO A 159 4.62 20.92 6.52
N GLY A 160 3.64 21.43 7.27
CA GLY A 160 2.28 20.92 7.16
C GLY A 160 1.82 20.96 5.69
N SER A 161 0.66 20.40 5.37
CA SER A 161 0.11 20.36 4.00
C SER A 161 -0.25 21.74 3.40
N GLY A 162 0.38 22.82 3.86
CA GLY A 162 0.05 24.21 3.56
C GLY A 162 -1.15 24.75 4.34
N ASN A 163 -1.81 23.92 5.18
CA ASN A 163 -2.92 24.40 6.01
C ASN A 163 -2.38 25.35 7.09
N PRO A 164 -2.84 26.62 7.16
CA PRO A 164 -2.41 27.59 8.17
C PRO A 164 -2.56 27.08 9.61
N GLU A 165 -3.57 26.26 9.88
CA GLU A 165 -3.84 25.68 11.21
C GLU A 165 -2.81 24.62 11.65
N LYS A 166 -2.03 24.09 10.69
CA LYS A 166 -1.04 23.03 10.94
C LYS A 166 0.40 23.55 10.92
N ASN A 167 0.59 24.85 10.72
CA ASN A 167 1.91 25.47 10.68
C ASN A 167 2.07 26.37 11.90
N ALA A 168 3.19 26.22 12.60
CA ALA A 168 3.56 27.18 13.63
C ALA A 168 3.77 28.57 12.98
N PRO A 169 3.26 29.65 13.60
CA PRO A 169 3.51 31.02 13.14
C PRO A 169 5.00 31.29 12.93
N PHE A 170 5.36 31.98 11.83
CA PHE A 170 6.77 32.26 11.49
C PHE A 170 7.56 32.93 12.64
N ALA A 171 6.89 33.80 13.40
CA ALA A 171 7.46 34.49 14.56
C ALA A 171 8.00 33.56 15.67
N LEU A 172 7.62 32.28 15.71
CA LEU A 172 8.20 31.28 16.62
C LEU A 172 9.63 30.88 16.25
N PHE A 173 10.00 31.02 14.97
CA PHE A 173 11.32 30.64 14.46
C PHE A 173 12.32 31.80 14.45
N GLU A 174 11.84 33.04 14.38
CA GLU A 174 12.70 34.24 14.42
C GLU A 174 13.51 34.39 15.72
N ARG A 175 13.05 33.82 16.85
CA ARG A 175 13.75 33.91 18.14
C ARG A 175 14.80 32.82 18.38
N ARG A 176 15.04 31.93 17.40
CA ARG A 176 15.90 30.75 17.54
C ARG A 176 16.99 30.66 16.46
N ALA A 177 17.18 31.71 15.67
CA ALA A 177 18.29 31.88 14.73
C ALA A 177 19.39 32.75 15.36
#